data_AF-A0A7C8VA88-F1
#
_entry.id   AF-A0A7C8VA88-F1
#
_cell.length_a   1.000
_cell.length_b   1.000
_cell.length_c   1.000
_cell.angle_alpha   90.00
_cell.angle_beta   90.00
_cell.angle_gamma   90.00
#
_symmetry.space_group_name_H-M   'P 1'
#
loop_
_entity.id
_entity.type
_entity.pdbx_description
1 polymer ?
#
loop_
_entity_poly.entity_id
_entity_poly.type
_entity_poly.pdbx_seq_one_letter_code
_entity_poly.pdbx_strand_id
1 'polypeptide(L)'
;MHPDLKLPIFKQIYTDPKLLSTACAILSLPSAENLQLELFNLLINPHTTPFSLPYHRDTIPAATLPEEEAKLLTRPRTGTQYNLALYDDACLIVVLGSHKRPKTDEEVTTLKKNEKAPLKDEIRVVLKPNQAVFYENDILHRAEYDTKKRVTLHGSLGKEGQVGRARMVLQHGVEYLQDNNFAEEMGDTGKRMWRNLIDGYGKSIDKTNIHDI
;
A
#
# COMPACT_ATOMS: atom_id res chain seq x y z
N MET A 1 -6.37 -4.07 11.42
CA MET A 1 -6.08 -4.58 12.78
C MET A 1 -7.37 -4.68 13.57
N HIS A 2 -8.02 -5.85 13.61
CA HIS A 2 -9.26 -5.98 14.36
C HIS A 2 -8.97 -5.93 15.88
N PRO A 3 -9.74 -5.20 16.71
CA PRO A 3 -9.55 -5.13 18.16
C PRO A 3 -9.51 -6.50 18.86
N ASP A 4 -10.31 -7.46 18.36
CA ASP A 4 -10.36 -8.83 18.88
C ASP A 4 -9.03 -9.59 18.79
N LEU A 5 -8.08 -9.14 17.96
CA LEU A 5 -6.73 -9.71 17.95
C LEU A 5 -6.05 -9.58 19.32
N LYS A 6 -6.41 -8.57 20.13
CA LYS A 6 -5.85 -8.31 21.48
C LYS A 6 -4.31 -8.31 21.50
N LEU A 7 -3.72 -7.81 20.43
CA LEU A 7 -2.28 -7.78 20.20
C LEU A 7 -1.83 -6.32 19.99
N PRO A 8 -1.53 -5.57 21.07
CA PRO A 8 -1.15 -4.15 20.99
C PRO A 8 0.12 -3.92 20.17
N ILE A 9 0.97 -4.96 20.05
CA ILE A 9 2.21 -4.91 19.28
C ILE A 9 1.99 -4.51 17.82
N PHE A 10 0.86 -4.87 17.19
CA PHE A 10 0.60 -4.45 15.81
C PHE A 10 0.41 -2.94 15.70
N LYS A 11 -0.26 -2.33 16.67
CA LYS A 11 -0.42 -0.87 16.76
C LYS A 11 0.92 -0.20 16.99
N GLN A 12 1.73 -0.74 17.91
CA GLN A 12 3.08 -0.24 18.21
C GLN A 12 4.02 -0.29 17.01
N ILE A 13 3.97 -1.39 16.23
CA ILE A 13 4.76 -1.50 15.00
C ILE A 13 4.22 -0.52 13.95
N TYR A 14 2.90 -0.40 13.79
CA TYR A 14 2.32 0.49 12.79
C TYR A 14 2.66 1.96 13.06
N THR A 15 2.88 2.32 14.33
CA THR A 15 3.32 3.65 14.75
C THR A 15 4.82 3.73 15.08
N ASP A 16 5.63 2.76 14.64
CA ASP A 16 7.07 2.75 14.88
C ASP A 16 7.74 4.01 14.28
N PRO A 17 8.53 4.77 15.06
CA PRO A 17 9.12 6.02 14.61
C PRO A 17 10.02 5.89 13.37
N LYS A 18 10.68 4.74 13.17
CA LYS A 18 11.58 4.53 12.02
C LYS A 18 10.77 4.27 10.75
N LEU A 19 9.69 3.50 10.83
CA LEU A 19 8.76 3.31 9.71
C LEU A 19 8.09 4.64 9.34
N LEU A 20 7.58 5.37 10.33
CA LEU A 20 6.89 6.65 10.10
C LEU A 20 7.83 7.72 9.51
N SER A 21 9.04 7.87 10.06
CA SER A 21 10.03 8.83 9.51
C SER A 21 10.45 8.50 8.08
N THR A 22 10.56 7.21 7.73
CA THR A 22 10.82 6.78 6.36
C THR A 22 9.68 7.17 5.43
N ALA A 23 8.42 6.94 5.84
CA ALA A 23 7.24 7.35 5.09
C ALA A 23 7.18 8.88 4.92
N CYS A 24 7.47 9.65 5.97
CA CYS A 24 7.54 11.11 5.89
C CYS A 24 8.60 11.58 4.88
N ALA A 25 9.79 10.99 4.88
CA ALA A 25 10.84 11.32 3.93
C ALA A 25 10.41 11.05 2.48
N ILE A 26 9.79 9.89 2.22
CA ILE A 26 9.26 9.52 0.89
C ILE A 26 8.18 10.50 0.44
N LEU A 27 7.28 10.90 1.35
CA LEU A 27 6.15 11.77 1.06
C LEU A 27 6.47 13.27 1.16
N SER A 28 7.71 13.61 1.54
CA SER A 28 8.15 14.99 1.81
C SER A 28 7.26 15.69 2.86
N LEU A 29 6.99 15.01 3.96
CA LEU A 29 6.21 15.53 5.09
C LEU A 29 7.13 15.94 6.25
N PRO A 30 6.76 16.98 7.02
CA PRO A 30 7.60 17.47 8.11
C PRO A 30 7.57 16.56 9.34
N SER A 31 6.46 15.85 9.59
CA SER A 31 6.36 14.90 10.70
C SER A 31 5.31 13.81 10.42
N ALA A 32 5.30 12.80 11.29
CA ALA A 32 4.33 11.73 11.24
C ALA A 32 2.90 12.18 11.60
N GLU A 33 2.74 13.36 12.21
CA GLU A 33 1.42 13.92 12.50
C GLU A 33 0.67 14.34 11.24
N ASN A 34 1.36 14.54 10.12
CA ASN A 34 0.77 14.82 8.80
C ASN A 34 0.48 13.55 7.99
N LEU A 35 0.68 12.37 8.59
CA LEU A 35 0.24 11.10 8.02
C LEU A 35 -1.20 10.79 8.46
N GLN A 36 -1.90 10.01 7.67
CA GLN A 36 -3.12 9.32 8.07
C GLN A 36 -2.87 7.80 8.09
N LEU A 37 -3.52 7.11 9.03
CA LEU A 37 -3.53 5.65 9.00
C LEU A 37 -4.31 5.17 7.78
N GLU A 38 -3.82 4.12 7.13
CA GLU A 38 -4.54 3.42 6.08
C GLU A 38 -4.57 1.90 6.38
N LEU A 39 -4.23 1.08 5.40
CA LEU A 39 -4.22 -0.37 5.52
C LEU A 39 -3.04 -0.88 6.35
N PHE A 40 -3.29 -1.84 7.26
CA PHE A 40 -2.23 -2.59 7.93
C PHE A 40 -2.64 -4.06 8.09
N ASN A 41 -1.96 -4.93 7.33
CA ASN A 41 -2.32 -6.33 7.12
C ASN A 41 -1.12 -7.27 7.25
N LEU A 42 -1.43 -8.56 7.37
CA LEU A 42 -0.45 -9.65 7.29
C LEU A 42 -0.56 -10.33 5.93
N LEU A 43 0.57 -10.46 5.25
CA LEU A 43 0.70 -11.27 4.05
C LEU A 43 1.40 -12.58 4.42
N ILE A 44 0.77 -13.70 4.08
CA ILE A 44 1.27 -15.06 4.35
C ILE A 44 1.30 -15.87 3.06
N ASN A 45 2.00 -16.99 3.08
CA ASN A 45 2.00 -17.96 2.00
C ASN A 45 0.97 -19.06 2.25
N PRO A 46 0.41 -19.66 1.18
CA PRO A 46 -0.36 -20.88 1.27
C PRO A 46 0.52 -22.04 1.74
N HIS A 47 -0.08 -23.04 2.37
CA HIS A 47 0.66 -24.23 2.83
C HIS A 47 0.89 -25.28 1.74
N THR A 48 0.05 -25.31 0.70
CA THR A 48 -0.05 -26.46 -0.22
C THR A 48 0.18 -26.09 -1.68
N THR A 49 -0.52 -25.09 -2.20
CA THR A 49 -0.54 -24.79 -3.63
C THR A 49 0.06 -23.42 -3.90
N PRO A 50 1.18 -23.33 -4.63
CA PRO A 50 1.72 -22.05 -5.06
C PRO A 50 0.78 -21.38 -6.06
N PHE A 51 0.77 -20.06 -6.07
CA PHE A 51 0.01 -19.29 -7.05
C PHE A 51 0.68 -17.95 -7.31
N SER A 52 0.32 -17.31 -8.42
CA SER A 52 0.78 -15.98 -8.75
C SER A 52 -0.39 -15.07 -9.10
N LEU A 53 -0.26 -13.81 -8.71
CA LEU A 53 -1.17 -12.75 -9.08
C LEU A 53 -0.75 -12.14 -10.43
N PRO A 54 -1.70 -11.61 -11.21
CA PRO A 54 -1.37 -10.82 -12.38
C PRO A 54 -0.67 -9.51 -12.01
N TYR A 55 0.03 -8.94 -12.98
CA TYR A 55 0.57 -7.59 -12.88
C TYR A 55 -0.54 -6.55 -12.68
N HIS A 56 -0.36 -5.68 -11.70
CA HIS A 56 -1.31 -4.61 -11.38
C HIS A 56 -0.60 -3.39 -10.80
N ARG A 57 -1.40 -2.32 -10.69
CA ARG A 57 -1.15 -1.12 -9.91
C ARG A 57 -2.32 -0.99 -8.95
N ASP A 58 -2.10 -0.45 -7.75
CA ASP A 58 -3.16 -0.46 -6.73
C ASP A 58 -4.31 0.48 -7.08
N THR A 59 -4.02 1.62 -7.71
CA THR A 59 -5.03 2.66 -7.95
C THR A 59 -5.43 2.80 -9.41
N ILE A 60 -4.65 2.22 -10.33
CA ILE A 60 -4.90 2.26 -11.77
C ILE A 60 -5.39 0.88 -12.25
N PRO A 61 -6.64 0.76 -12.73
CA PRO A 61 -7.16 -0.50 -13.25
C PRO A 61 -6.29 -1.08 -14.37
N ALA A 62 -6.14 -2.41 -14.40
CA ALA A 62 -5.29 -3.11 -15.38
C ALA A 62 -5.70 -2.84 -16.85
N ALA A 63 -7.00 -2.62 -17.09
CA ALA A 63 -7.56 -2.33 -18.42
C ALA A 63 -7.39 -0.87 -18.87
N THR A 64 -6.81 0.00 -18.05
CA THR A 64 -6.58 1.42 -18.39
C THR A 64 -5.66 1.54 -19.61
N LEU A 65 -6.10 2.33 -20.60
CA LEU A 65 -5.33 2.60 -21.83
C LEU A 65 -4.05 3.39 -21.52
N PRO A 66 -2.97 3.24 -22.31
CA PRO A 66 -1.68 3.88 -22.04
C PRO A 66 -1.74 5.42 -21.88
N GLU A 67 -2.58 6.10 -22.67
CA GLU A 67 -2.73 7.57 -22.58
C GLU A 67 -3.34 7.99 -21.23
N GLU A 68 -4.41 7.30 -20.81
CA GLU A 68 -5.03 7.55 -19.52
C GLU A 68 -4.12 7.13 -18.37
N GLU A 69 -3.43 5.99 -18.49
CA GLU A 69 -2.44 5.56 -17.51
C GLU A 69 -1.33 6.62 -17.33
N ALA A 70 -0.86 7.24 -18.41
CA ALA A 70 0.11 8.33 -18.32
C ALA A 70 -0.43 9.54 -17.54
N LYS A 71 -1.69 9.94 -17.76
CA LYS A 71 -2.35 11.01 -17.00
C LYS A 71 -2.50 10.65 -15.51
N LEU A 72 -2.87 9.41 -15.20
CA LEU A 72 -3.02 8.95 -13.81
C LEU A 72 -1.66 8.83 -13.09
N LEU A 73 -0.56 8.66 -13.81
CA LEU A 73 0.79 8.59 -13.22
C LEU A 73 1.42 9.96 -12.97
N THR A 74 0.83 11.06 -13.45
CA THR A 74 1.27 12.43 -13.11
C THR A 74 0.71 12.93 -11.79
N ARG A 75 -0.23 12.18 -11.20
CA ARG A 75 -0.84 12.49 -9.91
C ARG A 75 0.19 12.68 -8.81
N PRO A 76 0.04 13.69 -7.92
CA PRO A 76 0.94 13.83 -6.79
C PRO A 76 0.96 12.57 -5.94
N ARG A 77 2.15 12.20 -5.47
CA ARG A 77 2.29 11.08 -4.52
C ARG A 77 1.71 11.49 -3.17
N THR A 78 0.60 10.86 -2.84
CA THR A 78 -0.18 11.13 -1.63
C THR A 78 -0.18 9.96 -0.65
N GLY A 79 0.52 8.88 -0.97
CA GLY A 79 0.76 7.77 -0.04
C GLY A 79 1.93 6.90 -0.46
N THR A 80 2.31 6.00 0.43
CA THR A 80 3.33 4.98 0.22
C THR A 80 2.93 3.73 0.98
N GLN A 81 3.42 2.59 0.51
CA GLN A 81 3.23 1.32 1.19
C GLN A 81 4.56 0.62 1.41
N TYR A 82 4.56 -0.31 2.36
CA TYR A 82 5.73 -1.06 2.73
C TYR A 82 5.41 -2.51 3.05
N ASN A 83 6.41 -3.35 2.85
CA ASN A 83 6.46 -4.73 3.32
C ASN A 83 7.60 -4.84 4.33
N LEU A 84 7.29 -5.17 5.58
CA LEU A 84 8.24 -5.48 6.64
C LEU A 84 8.23 -6.99 6.89
N ALA A 85 9.33 -7.65 6.55
CA ALA A 85 9.42 -9.11 6.57
C ALA A 85 9.73 -9.63 7.98
N LEU A 86 8.94 -10.57 8.50
CA LEU A 86 9.22 -11.27 9.77
C LEU A 86 9.99 -12.58 9.53
N TYR A 87 9.90 -13.11 8.31
CA TYR A 87 10.66 -14.24 7.79
C TYR A 87 11.33 -13.82 6.49
N ASP A 88 12.15 -14.68 5.88
CA ASP A 88 12.60 -14.46 4.51
C ASP A 88 11.39 -14.29 3.58
N ASP A 89 11.35 -13.18 2.83
CA ASP A 89 10.29 -12.86 1.87
C ASP A 89 10.90 -12.59 0.50
N ALA A 90 10.39 -13.26 -0.52
CA ALA A 90 10.77 -13.06 -1.91
C ALA A 90 9.54 -13.05 -2.85
N CYS A 91 8.36 -12.72 -2.32
CA CYS A 91 7.11 -12.80 -3.08
C CYS A 91 6.86 -11.60 -4.00
N LEU A 92 7.32 -10.40 -3.60
CA LEU A 92 7.07 -9.17 -4.35
C LEU A 92 7.98 -9.09 -5.59
N ILE A 93 7.37 -8.89 -6.76
CA ILE A 93 8.05 -8.64 -8.02
C ILE A 93 7.58 -7.30 -8.56
N VAL A 94 8.51 -6.42 -8.92
CA VAL A 94 8.23 -5.07 -9.41
C VAL A 94 8.93 -4.81 -10.74
N VAL A 95 8.34 -4.00 -11.60
CA VAL A 95 9.00 -3.48 -12.81
C VAL A 95 9.62 -2.12 -12.50
N LEU A 96 10.94 -2.02 -12.65
CA LEU A 96 11.68 -0.81 -12.30
C LEU A 96 11.21 0.42 -13.08
N GLY A 97 11.05 1.54 -12.37
CA GLY A 97 10.66 2.83 -12.95
C GLY A 97 9.23 2.92 -13.50
N SER A 98 8.47 1.83 -13.47
CA SER A 98 7.10 1.77 -14.04
C SER A 98 6.13 2.75 -13.36
N HIS A 99 6.35 3.13 -12.11
CA HIS A 99 5.57 4.17 -11.41
C HIS A 99 5.72 5.59 -11.99
N LYS A 100 6.52 5.80 -13.04
CA LYS A 100 6.71 7.09 -13.74
C LYS A 100 6.29 7.07 -15.20
N ARG A 101 5.80 5.92 -15.70
CA ARG A 101 5.47 5.74 -17.11
C ARG A 101 4.31 4.76 -17.30
N PRO A 102 3.51 4.91 -18.37
CA PRO A 102 2.55 3.88 -18.73
C PRO A 102 3.26 2.57 -19.11
N LYS A 103 2.46 1.50 -19.25
CA LYS A 103 2.94 0.23 -19.79
C LYS A 103 3.48 0.43 -21.21
N THR A 104 4.60 -0.20 -21.53
CA THR A 104 5.16 -0.18 -22.89
C THR A 104 4.35 -1.09 -23.82
N ASP A 105 4.46 -0.91 -25.14
CA ASP A 105 3.80 -1.78 -26.12
C ASP A 105 4.19 -3.26 -25.96
N GLU A 106 5.45 -3.50 -25.58
CA GLU A 106 5.98 -4.84 -25.27
C GLU A 106 5.31 -5.44 -24.02
N GLU A 107 5.21 -4.66 -22.94
CA GLU A 107 4.51 -5.08 -21.71
C GLU A 107 3.04 -5.35 -21.99
N VAL A 108 2.34 -4.46 -22.71
CA VAL A 108 0.92 -4.63 -23.08
C VAL A 108 0.72 -5.91 -23.90
N THR A 109 1.56 -6.13 -24.92
CA THR A 109 1.50 -7.32 -25.78
C THR A 109 1.75 -8.60 -24.98
N THR A 110 2.71 -8.58 -24.07
CA THR A 110 3.06 -9.71 -23.20
C THR A 110 1.91 -10.03 -22.25
N LEU A 111 1.39 -9.04 -21.52
CA LEU A 111 0.32 -9.22 -20.55
C LEU A 111 -1.01 -9.61 -21.18
N LYS A 112 -1.28 -9.18 -22.42
CA LYS A 112 -2.47 -9.61 -23.17
C LYS A 112 -2.44 -11.11 -23.50
N LYS A 113 -1.25 -11.70 -23.70
CA LYS A 113 -1.09 -13.14 -23.93
C LYS A 113 -1.10 -13.92 -22.62
N ASN A 114 -0.44 -13.40 -21.60
CA ASN A 114 -0.39 -13.98 -20.27
C ASN A 114 -0.12 -12.88 -19.23
N GLU A 115 -1.14 -12.58 -18.42
CA GLU A 115 -1.11 -11.54 -17.38
C GLU A 115 -0.07 -11.76 -16.26
N LYS A 116 0.55 -12.95 -16.22
CA LYS A 116 1.58 -13.36 -15.25
C LYS A 116 2.94 -13.61 -15.90
N ALA A 117 3.06 -13.42 -17.21
CA ALA A 117 4.33 -13.63 -17.90
C ALA A 117 5.38 -12.63 -17.40
N PRO A 118 6.65 -13.05 -17.23
CA PRO A 118 7.71 -12.15 -16.83
C PRO A 118 7.85 -10.97 -17.79
N LEU A 119 8.05 -9.78 -17.23
CA LEU A 119 8.28 -8.54 -17.95
C LEU A 119 9.77 -8.18 -17.95
N LYS A 120 10.18 -7.41 -18.95
CA LYS A 120 11.51 -6.82 -19.01
C LYS A 120 11.73 -5.91 -17.80
N ASP A 121 12.94 -5.94 -17.24
CA ASP A 121 13.34 -5.15 -16.07
C ASP A 121 12.52 -5.43 -14.80
N GLU A 122 11.82 -6.58 -14.73
CA GLU A 122 11.24 -7.05 -13.48
C GLU A 122 12.36 -7.47 -12.52
N ILE A 123 12.20 -7.11 -11.25
CA ILE A 123 13.08 -7.58 -10.17
C ILE A 123 12.23 -8.23 -9.09
N ARG A 124 12.80 -9.27 -8.48
CA ARG A 124 12.27 -9.86 -7.25
C ARG A 124 12.87 -9.15 -6.07
N VAL A 125 12.03 -8.61 -5.21
CA VAL A 125 12.45 -7.98 -3.95
C VAL A 125 12.69 -9.09 -2.94
N VAL A 126 13.93 -9.22 -2.46
CA VAL A 126 14.33 -10.23 -1.47
C VAL A 126 14.59 -9.53 -0.13
N LEU A 127 13.82 -9.88 0.88
CA LEU A 127 13.91 -9.35 2.24
C LEU A 127 14.27 -10.46 3.22
N LYS A 128 15.15 -10.12 4.16
CA LYS A 128 15.45 -10.89 5.37
C LYS A 128 14.58 -10.40 6.54
N PRO A 129 14.45 -11.18 7.62
CA PRO A 129 13.75 -10.73 8.82
C PRO A 129 14.21 -9.35 9.27
N ASN A 130 13.25 -8.50 9.64
CA ASN A 130 13.41 -7.10 10.05
C ASN A 130 13.85 -6.13 8.94
N GLN A 131 13.89 -6.56 7.68
CA GLN A 131 14.04 -5.64 6.56
C GLN A 131 12.68 -5.17 6.06
N ALA A 132 12.62 -3.89 5.67
CA ALA A 132 11.46 -3.28 5.06
C ALA A 132 11.81 -2.74 3.67
N VAL A 133 10.89 -2.91 2.72
CA VAL A 133 10.89 -2.18 1.45
C VAL A 133 9.71 -1.23 1.44
N PHE A 134 9.95 0.02 1.05
CA PHE A 134 8.90 0.97 0.73
C PHE A 134 8.79 1.11 -0.78
N TYR A 135 7.57 1.22 -1.27
CA TYR A 135 7.30 1.39 -2.69
C TYR A 135 6.05 2.23 -2.92
N GLU A 136 5.93 2.71 -4.15
CA GLU A 136 4.83 3.53 -4.62
C GLU A 136 3.66 2.61 -5.03
N ASN A 137 2.42 3.00 -4.74
CA ASN A 137 1.22 2.19 -4.94
C ASN A 137 0.97 1.82 -6.42
N ASP A 138 1.37 2.70 -7.32
CA ASP A 138 1.24 2.52 -8.75
C ASP A 138 2.54 2.06 -9.41
N ILE A 139 3.54 1.53 -8.69
CA ILE A 139 4.56 0.72 -9.36
C ILE A 139 3.90 -0.53 -9.93
N LEU A 140 4.17 -0.86 -11.19
CA LEU A 140 3.66 -2.10 -11.79
C LEU A 140 4.31 -3.29 -11.06
N HIS A 141 3.48 -4.10 -10.41
CA HIS A 141 3.96 -5.18 -9.57
C HIS A 141 3.02 -6.38 -9.57
N ARG A 142 3.54 -7.50 -9.07
CA ARG A 142 2.77 -8.71 -8.80
C ARG A 142 3.39 -9.46 -7.64
N ALA A 143 2.67 -10.49 -7.18
CA ALA A 143 3.20 -11.41 -6.19
C ALA A 143 3.21 -12.84 -6.72
N GLU A 144 4.32 -13.55 -6.47
CA GLU A 144 4.39 -15.00 -6.59
C GLU A 144 4.51 -15.61 -5.20
N TYR A 145 3.54 -16.46 -4.86
CA TYR A 145 3.46 -17.16 -3.60
C TYR A 145 3.95 -18.59 -3.78
N ASP A 146 4.89 -19.01 -2.93
CA ASP A 146 5.31 -20.39 -2.79
C ASP A 146 4.73 -21.00 -1.50
N THR A 147 5.19 -22.19 -1.10
CA THR A 147 4.73 -22.87 0.12
C THR A 147 5.65 -22.69 1.31
N LYS A 148 6.69 -21.86 1.20
CA LYS A 148 7.62 -21.59 2.30
C LYS A 148 6.95 -20.70 3.34
N LYS A 149 7.38 -20.84 4.59
CA LYS A 149 6.90 -20.01 5.69
C LYS A 149 7.19 -18.54 5.37
N ARG A 150 6.11 -17.74 5.30
CA ARG A 150 6.15 -16.30 5.08
C ARG A 150 5.19 -15.63 6.04
N VAL A 151 5.68 -14.58 6.67
CA VAL A 151 4.84 -13.61 7.40
C VAL A 151 5.46 -12.24 7.16
N THR A 152 4.71 -11.36 6.51
CA THR A 152 5.14 -10.00 6.18
C THR A 152 4.06 -9.04 6.61
N LEU A 153 4.45 -8.02 7.37
CA LEU A 153 3.58 -6.90 7.72
C LEU A 153 3.52 -5.96 6.53
N HIS A 154 2.33 -5.76 5.98
CA HIS A 154 2.07 -4.85 4.89
C HIS A 154 1.33 -3.63 5.41
N GLY A 155 1.95 -2.46 5.30
CA GLY A 155 1.35 -1.20 5.72
C GLY A 155 1.24 -0.21 4.58
N SER A 156 0.17 0.57 4.56
CA SER A 156 -0.02 1.74 3.70
C SER A 156 -0.18 2.97 4.58
N LEU A 157 0.40 4.09 4.17
CA LEU A 157 0.34 5.37 4.85
C LEU A 157 0.04 6.47 3.84
N GLY A 158 -0.89 7.35 4.18
CA GLY A 158 -1.28 8.48 3.35
C GLY A 158 -0.86 9.81 3.95
N LYS A 159 -0.83 10.85 3.13
CA LYS A 159 -0.85 12.24 3.59
C LYS A 159 -2.22 12.53 4.20
N GLU A 160 -2.27 13.38 5.23
CA GLU A 160 -3.53 13.87 5.78
C GLU A 160 -4.39 14.59 4.71
N GLY A 161 -5.71 14.57 4.90
CA GLY A 161 -6.66 15.21 3.98
C GLY A 161 -6.95 14.45 2.70
N GLN A 162 -6.36 13.26 2.51
CA GLN A 162 -6.55 12.43 1.31
C GLN A 162 -7.81 11.58 1.42
N VAL A 163 -8.97 12.22 1.28
CA VAL A 163 -10.32 11.63 1.43
C VAL A 163 -10.54 10.41 0.53
N GLY A 164 -10.05 10.45 -0.72
CA GLY A 164 -10.17 9.32 -1.66
C GLY A 164 -9.48 8.05 -1.14
N ARG A 165 -8.30 8.19 -0.53
CA ARG A 165 -7.53 7.09 0.06
C ARG A 165 -8.17 6.60 1.36
N ALA A 166 -8.65 7.51 2.20
CA ALA A 166 -9.38 7.17 3.42
C ALA A 166 -10.61 6.29 3.13
N ARG A 167 -11.35 6.58 2.05
CA ARG A 167 -12.50 5.78 1.62
C ARG A 167 -12.13 4.37 1.16
N MET A 168 -10.97 4.20 0.50
CA MET A 168 -10.50 2.87 0.11
C MET A 168 -10.22 1.97 1.32
N VAL A 169 -9.83 2.57 2.45
CA VAL A 169 -9.58 1.88 3.72
C VAL A 169 -10.87 1.62 4.48
N LEU A 170 -11.76 2.60 4.53
CA LEU A 170 -13.03 2.57 5.27
C LEU A 170 -14.16 1.92 4.46
N GLN A 171 -13.97 0.66 4.08
CA GLN A 171 -14.98 -0.16 3.40
C GLN A 171 -15.76 -1.04 4.40
N HIS A 172 -16.61 -1.95 3.91
CA HIS A 172 -17.41 -2.85 4.76
C HIS A 172 -16.53 -3.68 5.72
N GLY A 173 -16.92 -3.80 7.00
CA GLY A 173 -16.25 -4.66 7.97
C GLY A 173 -15.10 -4.00 8.75
N VAL A 174 -15.02 -2.67 8.74
CA VAL A 174 -14.04 -1.89 9.52
C VAL A 174 -14.70 -0.83 10.42
N GLU A 175 -15.97 -1.01 10.77
CA GLU A 175 -16.77 -0.07 11.56
C GLU A 175 -16.14 0.19 12.94
N TYR A 176 -15.39 -0.78 13.47
CA TYR A 176 -14.61 -0.65 14.70
C TYR A 176 -13.56 0.47 14.67
N LEU A 177 -13.15 0.95 13.49
CA LEU A 177 -12.23 2.08 13.36
C LEU A 177 -12.85 3.41 13.82
N GLN A 178 -14.18 3.51 13.89
CA GLN A 178 -14.89 4.70 14.36
C GLN A 178 -14.94 4.78 15.89
N ASP A 179 -14.62 3.70 16.60
CA ASP A 179 -14.53 3.72 18.05
C ASP A 179 -13.24 4.46 18.47
N ASN A 180 -13.36 5.50 19.29
CA ASN A 180 -12.23 6.21 19.88
C ASN A 180 -11.25 5.28 20.61
N ASN A 181 -11.74 4.16 21.15
CA ASN A 181 -10.92 3.16 21.83
C ASN A 181 -9.96 2.45 20.86
N PHE A 182 -10.20 2.48 19.55
CA PHE A 182 -9.31 1.88 18.56
C PHE A 182 -7.90 2.49 18.62
N ALA A 183 -7.83 3.81 18.78
CA ALA A 183 -6.57 4.54 18.79
C ALA A 183 -5.83 4.48 20.14
N GLU A 184 -6.43 3.84 21.16
CA GLU A 184 -5.71 3.54 22.38
C GLU A 184 -4.51 2.63 22.08
N GLU A 185 -3.44 2.78 22.85
CA GLU A 185 -2.15 2.09 22.68
C GLU A 185 -1.33 2.51 21.44
N MET A 186 -1.79 3.46 20.64
CA MET A 186 -1.05 4.00 19.48
C MET A 186 -0.13 5.18 19.81
N GLY A 187 -0.21 5.72 21.03
CA GLY A 187 0.46 6.96 21.42
C GLY A 187 -0.14 8.21 20.76
N ASP A 188 0.39 9.39 21.08
CA ASP A 188 -0.18 10.67 20.60
C ASP A 188 -0.09 10.81 19.08
N THR A 189 1.04 10.44 18.48
CA THR A 189 1.24 10.45 17.03
C THR A 189 0.24 9.53 16.33
N GLY A 190 0.07 8.29 16.80
CA GLY A 190 -0.88 7.37 16.20
C GLY A 190 -2.33 7.81 16.37
N LYS A 191 -2.69 8.39 17.53
CA LYS A 191 -4.01 9.01 17.74
C LYS A 191 -4.25 10.17 16.77
N ARG A 192 -3.23 10.99 16.49
CA ARG A 192 -3.30 12.06 15.47
C ARG A 192 -3.51 11.48 14.07
N MET A 193 -2.73 10.48 13.67
CA MET A 193 -2.87 9.83 12.35
C MET A 193 -4.24 9.15 12.16
N TRP A 194 -4.77 8.53 13.23
CA TRP A 194 -6.10 7.96 13.23
C TRP A 194 -7.17 9.04 13.08
N ARG A 195 -7.06 10.17 13.79
CA ARG A 195 -7.97 11.32 13.60
C ARG A 195 -7.93 11.83 12.16
N ASN A 196 -6.75 11.93 11.55
CA ASN A 196 -6.62 12.37 10.15
C ASN A 196 -7.38 11.44 9.18
N LEU A 197 -7.39 10.12 9.44
CA LEU A 197 -8.19 9.15 8.68
C LEU A 197 -9.70 9.38 8.90
N ILE A 198 -10.14 9.50 10.15
CA ILE A 198 -11.56 9.65 10.51
C ILE A 198 -12.12 11.01 10.08
N ASP A 199 -11.34 12.08 10.14
CA ASP A 199 -11.75 13.41 9.66
C ASP A 199 -11.99 13.42 8.14
N GLY A 200 -11.37 12.50 7.39
CA GLY A 200 -11.64 12.27 5.97
C GLY A 200 -12.89 11.42 5.70
N TYR A 201 -13.40 10.70 6.71
CA TYR A 201 -14.55 9.82 6.58
C TYR A 201 -15.86 10.61 6.39
N GLY A 202 -16.74 10.15 5.51
CA GLY A 202 -18.05 10.77 5.25
C GLY A 202 -18.02 12.09 4.44
N LYS A 203 -16.84 12.63 4.12
CA LYS A 203 -16.71 13.81 3.25
C LYS A 203 -16.80 13.41 1.78
N SER A 204 -17.59 14.14 0.98
CA SER A 204 -17.66 13.96 -0.47
C SER A 204 -16.40 14.50 -1.14
N ILE A 205 -15.88 13.79 -2.14
CA ILE A 205 -14.98 14.38 -3.13
C ILE A 205 -15.85 15.37 -3.92
N ASP A 206 -15.51 16.66 -3.87
CA ASP A 206 -16.15 17.63 -4.74
C ASP A 206 -15.86 17.22 -6.20
N LYS A 207 -16.92 16.84 -6.94
CA LYS A 207 -16.80 16.18 -8.26
C LYS A 207 -16.24 17.10 -9.35
N THR A 208 -15.96 18.35 -9.01
CA THR A 208 -15.47 19.39 -9.90
C THR A 208 -13.99 19.24 -10.27
N ASN A 209 -13.17 18.56 -9.45
CA ASN A 209 -11.69 18.51 -9.63
C ASN A 209 -11.12 17.08 -9.65
N ILE A 210 -11.68 16.18 -10.46
CA ILE A 210 -11.12 14.81 -10.65
C ILE A 210 -9.75 14.85 -11.37
N HIS A 211 -9.37 16.01 -11.93
CA HIS A 211 -8.10 16.23 -12.62
C HIS A 211 -6.99 16.82 -11.74
N ASP A 212 -7.27 17.16 -10.47
CA ASP A 212 -6.27 17.72 -9.53
C ASP A 212 -5.84 16.76 -8.41
N ILE A 213 -6.25 15.48 -8.50
CA ILE A 213 -5.64 14.38 -7.75
C ILE A 213 -4.70 13.67 -8.68
#